data_AF-A0A3N9XF22-F1
#
_entry.id   AF-A0A3N9XF22-F1
#
_cell.length_a   1.000
_cell.length_b   1.000
_cell.length_c   1.000
_cell.angle_alpha   90.00
_cell.angle_beta   90.00
_cell.angle_gamma   90.00
#
_symmetry.space_group_name_H-M   'P 1'
#
loop_
_entity.id
_entity.type
_entity.pdbx_description
1 polymer ?
#
loop_
_entity_poly.entity_id
_entity_poly.type
_entity_poly.pdbx_seq_one_letter_code
_entity_poly.pdbx_strand_id
1 'polypeptide(L)' 'MPLPLWLWLWLCETSDRPWPCAKRRAELLGECERISVAYYMNPCLISAGHDMSWAPADLLRRTFIGWLP' A
#
# COMPACT_ATOMS: atom_id res chain seq x y z
N MET A 1 -4.08 19.76 -18.72
CA MET A 1 -4.90 19.36 -17.55
C MET A 1 -3.95 18.75 -16.54
N PRO A 2 -3.87 19.25 -15.29
CA PRO A 2 -3.05 18.60 -14.27
C PRO A 2 -3.65 17.22 -13.98
N LEU A 3 -2.82 16.18 -14.03
CA LEU A 3 -3.23 14.84 -13.64
C LEU A 3 -3.68 14.90 -12.16
N PRO A 4 -4.84 14.34 -11.82
CA PRO A 4 -5.30 14.32 -10.44
C PRO A 4 -4.26 13.65 -9.50
N LEU A 5 -4.07 14.19 -8.29
CA LEU A 5 -2.97 13.80 -7.39
C LEU A 5 -3.00 12.32 -6.95
N TRP A 6 -4.16 11.66 -7.05
CA TRP A 6 -4.30 10.22 -6.85
C TRP A 6 -3.57 9.34 -7.89
N LEU A 7 -3.11 9.92 -9.02
CA LEU A 7 -2.33 9.18 -10.03
C LEU A 7 -0.88 8.99 -9.59
N TRP A 8 -0.43 9.83 -8.64
CA TRP A 8 0.93 9.85 -8.15
C TRP A 8 1.04 9.39 -6.70
N LEU A 9 -0.10 9.13 -6.05
CA LEU A 9 -0.20 8.70 -4.66
C LEU A 9 -1.07 7.46 -4.58
N TRP A 10 -0.55 6.41 -3.95
CA TRP A 10 -1.30 5.19 -3.69
C TRP A 10 -2.34 5.45 -2.58
N LEU A 11 -3.59 5.65 -2.98
CA LEU A 11 -4.71 5.97 -2.08
C LEU A 11 -5.76 4.85 -2.08
N CYS A 12 -6.40 4.64 -0.93
CA CYS A 12 -7.59 3.79 -0.83
C CYS A 12 -8.78 4.48 -1.53
N GLU A 13 -9.32 3.88 -2.59
CA GLU A 13 -10.47 4.41 -3.36
C GLU A 13 -11.68 4.80 -2.51
N THR A 14 -11.89 4.11 -1.38
CA THR A 14 -13.05 4.33 -0.50
C THR A 14 -12.83 5.37 0.59
N SER A 15 -11.60 5.82 0.81
CA SER A 15 -11.28 6.72 1.94
C SER A 15 -10.31 7.85 1.61
N ASP A 16 -9.74 7.88 0.40
CA ASP A 16 -8.69 8.82 -0.04
C ASP A 16 -7.49 8.93 0.90
N ARG A 17 -7.30 7.92 1.76
CA ARG A 17 -6.16 7.80 2.67
C ARG A 17 -5.03 6.99 2.03
N PRO A 18 -3.78 7.15 2.49
CA PRO A 18 -2.66 6.34 2.02
C PRO A 18 -2.96 4.84 2.08
N TRP A 19 -2.77 4.15 0.96
CA TRP A 19 -2.95 2.71 0.86
C TRP A 19 -1.71 1.97 1.39
N PRO A 20 -1.87 0.84 2.11
CA PRO A 20 -3.14 0.32 2.63
C PRO A 20 -3.60 1.14 3.85
N CYS A 21 -4.85 1.61 3.82
CA CYS A 21 -5.48 2.31 4.93
C CYS A 21 -5.80 1.33 6.08
N ALA A 22 -5.98 1.84 7.30
CA ALA A 22 -6.18 1.00 8.50
C ALA A 22 -7.31 -0.02 8.36
N LYS A 23 -8.43 0.37 7.74
CA LYS A 23 -9.56 -0.54 7.44
C LYS A 23 -9.11 -1.71 6.56
N ARG A 24 -8.41 -1.43 5.45
CA ARG A 24 -7.92 -2.45 4.53
C ARG A 24 -6.91 -3.40 5.18
N ARG A 25 -6.05 -2.88 6.07
CA ARG A 25 -5.12 -3.70 6.86
C ARG A 25 -5.87 -4.70 7.75
N ALA A 26 -6.91 -4.24 8.43
CA ALA A 26 -7.74 -5.09 9.29
C ALA A 26 -8.50 -6.16 8.50
N GLU A 27 -9.07 -5.79 7.34
CA GLU A 27 -9.71 -6.74 6.42
C GLU A 27 -8.72 -7.84 5.99
N LEU A 28 -7.55 -7.45 5.50
CA LEU A 28 -6.52 -8.41 5.05
C LEU A 28 -6.09 -9.37 6.15
N LEU A 29 -5.91 -8.89 7.38
CA LEU A 29 -5.55 -9.75 8.53
C LEU A 29 -6.71 -10.61 9.02
N GLY A 30 -7.96 -10.19 8.78
CA GLY A 30 -9.14 -10.96 9.14
C GLY A 30 -9.48 -12.05 8.12
N GLU A 31 -9.13 -11.83 6.85
CA GLU A 31 -9.45 -12.73 5.73
C GLU A 31 -8.34 -13.73 5.40
N CYS A 32 -7.10 -13.48 5.82
CA CYS A 32 -5.92 -14.22 5.37
C CYS A 32 -4.89 -14.47 6.47
N GLU A 33 -4.16 -15.58 6.34
CA GLU A 33 -2.94 -15.82 7.11
C GLU A 33 -1.85 -14.78 6.80
N ARG A 34 -1.01 -14.48 7.79
CA ARG A 34 0.08 -13.47 7.66
C ARG A 34 0.94 -13.66 6.42
N ILE A 35 1.32 -14.90 6.11
CA ILE A 35 2.18 -15.19 4.95
C ILE A 35 1.46 -14.89 3.63
N SER A 36 0.16 -15.16 3.57
CA SER A 36 -0.68 -14.84 2.42
C SER A 36 -0.81 -13.33 2.24
N VAL A 37 -0.95 -12.57 3.33
CA VAL A 37 -0.97 -11.10 3.28
C VAL A 37 0.38 -10.56 2.81
N ALA A 38 1.50 -11.05 3.36
CA ALA A 38 2.82 -10.62 2.92
C ALA A 38 3.05 -10.90 1.42
N TYR A 39 2.63 -12.08 0.95
CA TYR A 39 2.70 -12.46 -0.45
C TYR A 39 1.85 -11.56 -1.34
N TYR A 40 0.62 -11.24 -0.92
CA TYR A 40 -0.27 -10.32 -1.62
C TYR A 40 0.28 -8.89 -1.67
N MET A 41 0.89 -8.41 -0.57
CA MET A 41 1.38 -7.04 -0.46
C MET A 41 2.69 -6.79 -1.22
N ASN A 42 3.49 -7.83 -1.47
CA ASN A 42 4.79 -7.70 -2.13
C ASN A 42 4.72 -7.15 -3.58
N PRO A 43 3.85 -7.64 -4.49
CA PRO A 43 3.69 -7.03 -5.81
C PRO A 43 3.16 -5.59 -5.72
N CYS A 44 2.27 -5.29 -4.77
CA CYS A 44 1.79 -3.91 -4.55
C CYS A 44 2.94 -2.97 -4.15
N LEU A 45 3.87 -3.43 -3.30
CA LEU A 45 5.07 -2.66 -2.95
C LEU A 45 5.95 -2.37 -4.16
N ILE A 46 6.14 -3.36 -5.06
CA ILE A 46 6.93 -3.19 -6.28
C ILE A 46 6.28 -2.14 -7.18
N SER A 47 4.99 -2.28 -7.47
CA SER A 47 4.24 -1.31 -8.28
C SER A 47 4.28 0.09 -7.67
N ALA A 48 4.14 0.21 -6.35
CA ALA A 48 4.24 1.48 -5.65
C ALA A 48 5.64 2.11 -5.76
N GLY A 49 6.71 1.30 -5.80
CA GLY A 49 8.06 1.77 -6.05
C GLY A 49 8.26 2.31 -7.46
N HIS A 50 7.54 1.78 -8.45
CA HIS A 50 7.55 2.31 -9.81
C HIS A 50 6.77 3.63 -9.92
N ASP A 51 5.55 3.67 -9.37
CA ASP A 51 4.68 4.85 -9.46
C ASP A 51 5.19 6.02 -8.60
N MET A 52 5.75 5.70 -7.43
CA MET A 52 6.31 6.66 -6.48
C MET A 52 7.83 6.51 -6.42
N SER A 53 8.51 6.53 -7.57
CA SER A 53 9.98 6.41 -7.66
C SER A 53 10.75 7.51 -6.92
N TRP A 54 10.08 8.63 -6.62
CA TRP A 54 10.57 9.71 -5.77
C TRP A 54 10.52 9.39 -4.27
N ALA A 55 9.71 8.42 -3.85
CA ALA A 55 9.51 8.09 -2.45
C ALA A 55 10.66 7.22 -1.92
N PRO A 56 11.12 7.44 -0.67
CA PRO A 56 12.15 6.59 -0.07
C PRO A 56 11.72 5.12 0.01
N ALA A 57 12.59 4.19 -0.39
CA ALA A 57 12.30 2.76 -0.35
C ALA A 57 11.89 2.27 1.07
N ASP A 58 12.51 2.82 2.12
CA ASP A 58 12.15 2.51 3.51
C ASP A 58 10.74 2.96 3.88
N LEU A 59 10.29 4.11 3.36
CA LEU A 59 8.93 4.59 3.59
C LEU A 59 7.93 3.62 2.95
N LEU A 60 8.18 3.21 1.71
CA LEU A 60 7.34 2.24 1.00
C LEU A 60 7.33 0.89 1.72
N ARG A 61 8.49 0.35 2.10
CA ARG A 61 8.57 -0.92 2.83
C ARG A 61 7.79 -0.90 4.14
N ARG A 62 7.91 0.18 4.93
CA ARG A 62 7.16 0.33 6.19
C ARG A 62 5.65 0.46 5.96
N THR A 63 5.26 1.14 4.88
CA THR A 63 3.85 1.37 4.54
C THR A 63 3.16 0.09 4.07
N PHE A 64 3.82 -0.70 3.23
CA PHE A 64 3.22 -1.89 2.62
C PHE A 64 3.41 -3.16 3.46
N ILE A 65 4.55 -3.34 4.13
CA ILE A 65 4.88 -4.58 4.85
C ILE A 65 5.10 -4.35 6.35
N GLY A 66 5.57 -3.16 6.75
CA GLY A 66 5.99 -2.88 8.13
C GLY A 66 4.89 -2.85 9.20
N TRP A 67 3.63 -3.05 8.82
CA TRP A 67 2.48 -3.13 9.73
C TRP A 67 1.99 -4.56 9.97
N LEU A 68 2.53 -5.55 9.24
CA LEU A 68 2.24 -6.95 9.52
C LEU A 68 2.80 -7.29 10.92
N PRO A 69 2.11 -8.12 11.72
CA PRO A 69 2.64 -8.62 12.99
C PRO A 69 3.90 -9.45 12.77
#